data_AF-A0A933FPT0-F1
#
_entry.id   AF-A0A933FPT0-F1
#
_cell.length_a   1.000
_cell.length_b   1.000
_cell.length_c   1.000
_cell.angle_alpha   90.00
_cell.angle_beta   90.00
_cell.angle_gamma   90.00
#
_symmetry.space_group_name_H-M   'P 1'
#
loop_
_entity.id
_entity.type
_entity.pdbx_description
1 polymer ?
#
loop_
_entity_poly.entity_id
_entity_poly.type
_entity_poly.pdbx_seq_one_letter_code
_entity_poly.pdbx_strand_id
1 'polypeptide(L)'
;MTFLGKLLTDQRGIVLFLSLIIVALLLGAGVGAIVSMQADFRTTGNLKTATQAFYLAEAGIEWAKQKVESAITMPPNPAAGVVQLSPGNFAVSFLSPTNKSKMAASVTIRSTGKVGSSSQTVQALITRTYDLAPAAVGFTGNEAHASFVGDSFSVDGRDYDPVSKTLVPGAKAKMGVAVPNDTLREQVKSALSVEQEDNVIGAETSVPGMGVTNFLSSDVISGLAYEICSAPEAIVVDLVQAMSVPSPGETTWGTRDSPQLRCVRGPAGTGNKFALSAGLSGVGILIVRDANLVIGGPFVWEGLILVSGNSVGFNVEGGGIKEVFGSILIDERGADSGEGTEELKLQGAASVRYSSAALLRAAELIPTRILERLYASLPSTITQDYWRAMGP
;
A
#
# COMPACT_ATOMS: atom_id res chain seq x y z
N MET A 1 31.73 89.03 58.13
CA MET A 1 31.84 87.75 57.39
C MET A 1 30.43 87.15 57.30
N THR A 2 29.57 87.85 56.56
CA THR A 2 28.12 87.90 56.81
C THR A 2 27.36 87.74 55.49
N PHE A 3 27.71 86.72 54.72
CA PHE A 3 27.10 86.47 53.40
C PHE A 3 26.81 84.99 53.12
N LEU A 4 27.15 84.07 54.03
CA LEU A 4 26.91 82.62 53.85
C LEU A 4 25.62 82.08 54.52
N GLY A 5 24.92 82.88 55.32
CA GLY A 5 23.81 82.41 56.16
C GLY A 5 22.40 82.55 55.56
N LYS A 6 22.24 83.05 54.33
CA LYS A 6 20.93 83.44 53.77
C LYS A 6 20.53 82.76 52.45
N LEU A 7 21.21 81.69 52.07
CA LEU A 7 20.91 80.89 50.87
C LEU A 7 20.31 79.51 51.18
N LEU A 8 20.01 79.21 52.45
CA LEU A 8 19.46 77.91 52.88
C LEU A 8 17.96 77.92 53.19
N THR A 9 17.22 78.92 52.71
CA THR A 9 15.79 79.08 53.05
C THR A 9 14.88 79.14 51.83
N ASP A 10 15.04 78.22 50.87
CA ASP A 10 13.94 77.87 49.95
C ASP A 10 14.03 76.46 49.34
N GLN A 11 14.42 75.44 50.12
CA GLN A 11 14.46 74.05 49.64
C GLN A 11 13.06 73.40 49.56
N ARG A 12 11.99 74.09 49.99
CA ARG A 12 10.62 73.53 49.98
C ARG A 12 10.04 73.43 48.56
N GLY A 13 10.43 74.31 47.63
CA GLY A 13 10.00 74.24 46.23
C GLY A 13 10.67 73.11 45.43
N ILE A 14 11.95 72.81 45.73
CA ILE A 14 12.72 71.81 44.96
C ILE A 14 12.25 70.37 45.26
N VAL A 15 11.79 70.11 46.49
CA VAL A 15 11.25 68.80 46.88
C VAL A 15 9.95 68.49 46.16
N LEU A 16 9.07 69.49 45.99
CA LEU A 16 7.83 69.35 45.22
C LEU A 16 8.12 69.10 43.73
N PHE A 17 9.10 69.81 43.17
CA PHE A 17 9.49 69.62 41.78
C PHE A 17 10.09 68.23 41.53
N LEU A 18 11.00 67.78 42.40
CA LEU A 18 11.60 66.44 42.33
C LEU A 18 10.56 65.34 42.50
N SER A 19 9.62 65.48 43.45
CA SER A 19 8.56 64.49 43.62
C SER A 19 7.64 64.44 42.40
N LEU A 20 7.33 65.59 41.79
CA LEU A 20 6.51 65.65 40.58
C LEU A 20 7.22 65.04 39.36
N ILE A 21 8.53 65.26 39.22
CA ILE A 21 9.35 64.59 38.19
C ILE A 21 9.38 63.08 38.41
N ILE A 22 9.63 62.62 39.64
CA ILE A 22 9.68 61.18 39.94
C ILE A 22 8.31 60.54 39.67
N VAL A 23 7.21 61.17 40.08
CA VAL A 23 5.86 60.69 39.78
C VAL A 23 5.60 60.69 38.28
N ALA A 24 5.99 61.73 37.54
CA ALA A 24 5.84 61.78 36.08
C ALA A 24 6.63 60.66 35.39
N LEU A 25 7.87 60.39 35.83
CA LEU A 25 8.69 59.29 35.31
C LEU A 25 8.07 57.92 35.63
N LEU A 26 7.57 57.73 36.85
CA LEU A 26 6.89 56.49 37.27
C LEU A 26 5.59 56.26 36.49
N LEU A 27 4.80 57.31 36.25
CA LEU A 27 3.60 57.24 35.41
C LEU A 27 3.96 56.89 33.97
N GLY A 28 5.00 57.51 33.41
CA GLY A 28 5.50 57.20 32.07
C GLY A 28 5.94 55.74 31.94
N ALA A 29 6.73 55.24 32.91
CA ALA A 29 7.15 53.84 32.97
C ALA A 29 5.95 52.89 33.15
N GLY A 30 4.97 53.25 33.99
CA GLY A 30 3.76 52.48 34.22
C GLY A 30 2.89 52.34 32.96
N VAL A 31 2.67 53.44 32.23
CA VAL A 31 1.94 53.40 30.95
C VAL A 31 2.70 52.57 29.91
N GLY A 32 4.03 52.72 29.83
CA GLY A 32 4.88 51.92 28.95
C GLY A 32 4.76 50.41 29.22
N ALA A 33 4.77 50.01 30.50
CA ALA A 33 4.60 48.61 30.90
C ALA A 33 3.22 48.05 30.51
N ILE A 34 2.14 48.82 30.68
CA ILE A 34 0.79 48.39 30.30
C ILE A 34 0.68 48.18 28.78
N VAL A 35 1.22 49.10 27.98
CA VAL A 35 1.23 48.97 26.51
C VAL A 35 2.04 47.74 26.08
N SER A 36 3.21 47.49 26.70
CA SER A 36 4.00 46.29 26.45
C SER A 36 3.21 45.01 26.74
N MET A 37 2.56 44.92 27.91
CA MET A 37 1.75 43.75 28.27
C MET A 37 0.58 43.53 27.30
N GLN A 38 -0.10 44.61 26.87
CA GLN A 38 -1.18 44.50 25.88
C GLN A 38 -0.68 43.98 24.52
N ALA A 39 0.52 44.41 24.09
CA ALA A 39 1.15 43.91 22.88
C ALA A 39 1.51 42.43 23.01
N ASP A 40 2.05 42.01 24.16
CA ASP A 40 2.40 40.62 24.43
C ASP A 40 1.16 39.71 24.46
N PHE A 41 0.06 40.16 25.07
CA PHE A 41 -1.21 39.42 25.07
C PHE A 41 -1.81 39.28 23.67
N ARG A 42 -1.76 40.34 22.85
CA ARG A 42 -2.23 40.28 21.45
C ARG A 42 -1.39 39.34 20.61
N THR A 43 -0.06 39.41 20.76
CA THR A 43 0.86 38.53 20.04
C THR A 43 0.65 37.08 20.42
N THR A 44 0.51 36.80 21.72
CA THR A 44 0.23 35.45 22.23
C THR A 44 -1.14 34.94 21.75
N GLY A 45 -2.17 35.79 21.75
CA GLY A 45 -3.49 35.45 21.23
C GLY A 45 -3.46 35.11 19.74
N ASN A 46 -2.77 35.91 18.93
CA ASN A 46 -2.59 35.67 17.50
C ASN A 46 -1.78 34.40 17.22
N LEU A 47 -0.70 34.18 17.97
CA LEU A 47 0.11 32.97 17.86
C LEU A 47 -0.71 31.73 18.18
N LYS A 48 -1.51 31.78 19.25
CA LYS A 48 -2.41 30.69 19.64
C LYS A 48 -3.43 30.38 18.55
N THR A 49 -4.16 31.37 18.04
CA THR A 49 -5.18 31.15 17.01
C THR A 49 -4.57 30.72 15.68
N ALA A 50 -3.40 31.24 15.30
CA ALA A 50 -2.66 30.78 14.12
C ALA A 50 -2.20 29.32 14.27
N THR A 51 -1.69 28.94 15.44
CA THR A 51 -1.31 27.55 15.74
C THR A 51 -2.52 26.62 15.69
N GLN A 52 -3.68 27.04 16.21
CA GLN A 52 -4.91 26.27 16.11
C GLN A 52 -5.39 26.12 14.66
N ALA A 53 -5.35 27.21 13.87
CA ALA A 53 -5.69 27.18 12.45
C ALA A 53 -4.76 26.24 11.67
N PHE A 54 -3.48 26.19 12.04
CA PHE A 54 -2.51 25.26 11.45
C PHE A 54 -2.86 23.80 11.71
N TYR A 55 -3.12 23.42 12.96
CA TYR A 55 -3.51 22.06 13.31
C TYR A 55 -4.84 21.64 12.65
N LEU A 56 -5.79 22.58 12.50
CA LEU A 56 -7.01 22.32 11.70
C LEU A 56 -6.68 22.05 10.23
N ALA A 57 -5.72 22.77 9.66
CA ALA A 57 -5.28 22.55 8.29
C ALA A 57 -4.64 21.15 8.14
N GLU A 58 -3.81 20.71 9.09
CA GLU A 58 -3.25 19.35 9.12
C GLU A 58 -4.33 18.27 9.24
N ALA A 59 -5.31 18.46 10.13
CA ALA A 59 -6.44 17.55 10.25
C ALA A 59 -7.20 17.40 8.92
N GLY A 60 -7.27 18.47 8.12
CA GLY A 60 -7.82 18.41 6.77
C GLY A 60 -6.99 17.56 5.79
N ILE A 61 -5.66 17.48 5.94
CA ILE A 61 -4.83 16.55 5.15
C ILE A 61 -5.13 15.10 5.53
N GLU A 62 -5.27 14.80 6.82
CA GLU A 62 -5.64 13.45 7.28
C GLU A 62 -7.05 13.05 6.81
N TRP A 63 -8.01 13.98 6.88
CA TRP A 63 -9.34 13.76 6.31
C TRP A 63 -9.28 13.52 4.80
N ALA A 64 -8.42 14.25 4.09
CA ALA A 64 -8.24 14.10 2.65
C ALA A 64 -7.63 12.75 2.27
N LYS A 65 -6.69 12.21 3.07
CA LYS A 65 -6.14 10.85 2.88
C LYS A 65 -7.25 9.81 2.86
N GLN A 66 -8.16 9.85 3.84
CA GLN A 66 -9.28 8.93 3.91
C GLN A 66 -10.20 9.04 2.66
N LYS A 67 -10.39 10.25 2.12
CA LYS A 67 -11.12 10.46 0.87
C LYS A 67 -10.40 9.90 -0.36
N VAL A 68 -9.08 10.03 -0.43
CA VAL A 68 -8.25 9.44 -1.48
C VAL A 68 -8.26 7.91 -1.41
N GLU A 69 -8.26 7.34 -0.20
CA GLU A 69 -8.30 5.89 0.05
C GLU A 69 -9.63 5.26 -0.38
N SER A 70 -10.74 5.95 -0.08
CA SER A 70 -12.09 5.49 -0.45
C SER A 70 -12.48 5.80 -1.90
N ALA A 71 -11.66 6.55 -2.65
CA ALA A 71 -11.91 6.80 -4.06
C ALA A 71 -11.79 5.50 -4.87
N ILE A 72 -12.73 5.28 -5.78
CA ILE A 72 -12.74 4.12 -6.69
C ILE A 72 -12.18 4.46 -8.08
N THR A 73 -11.85 5.73 -8.34
CA THR A 73 -11.33 6.20 -9.62
C THR A 73 -9.81 6.34 -9.59
N MET A 74 -9.17 6.14 -10.74
CA MET A 74 -7.75 6.40 -10.94
C MET A 74 -7.53 7.41 -12.08
N PRO A 75 -6.94 8.59 -11.82
CA PRO A 75 -6.43 9.04 -10.51
C PRO A 75 -7.58 9.34 -9.53
N PRO A 76 -7.33 9.27 -8.20
CA PRO A 76 -8.30 9.68 -7.19
C PRO A 76 -8.67 11.15 -7.38
N ASN A 77 -9.97 11.43 -7.53
CA ASN A 77 -10.48 12.81 -7.60
C ASN A 77 -11.71 13.01 -6.70
N PRO A 78 -11.54 12.97 -5.37
CA PRO A 78 -12.65 13.19 -4.44
C PRO A 78 -13.18 14.62 -4.51
N ALA A 79 -14.44 14.81 -4.13
CA ALA A 79 -15.02 16.15 -4.02
C ALA A 79 -14.36 16.96 -2.88
N ALA A 80 -14.13 18.25 -3.13
CA ALA A 80 -13.71 19.19 -2.11
C ALA A 80 -14.72 19.26 -0.95
N GLY A 81 -14.27 19.61 0.24
CA GLY A 81 -15.11 19.61 1.44
C GLY A 81 -14.68 20.60 2.51
N VAL A 82 -15.63 20.97 3.37
CA VAL A 82 -15.41 21.82 4.55
C VAL A 82 -15.93 21.09 5.77
N VAL A 83 -15.14 21.01 6.83
CA VAL A 83 -15.51 20.34 8.09
C VAL A 83 -15.38 21.32 9.24
N GLN A 84 -16.45 21.44 10.03
CA GLN A 84 -16.50 22.29 11.22
C GLN A 84 -16.04 21.49 12.44
N LEU A 85 -15.08 22.04 13.20
CA LEU A 85 -14.54 21.45 14.43
C LEU A 85 -14.29 22.57 15.42
N SER A 86 -14.93 22.58 16.59
CA SER A 86 -14.67 23.62 17.59
C SER A 86 -13.15 23.71 17.90
N PRO A 87 -12.49 24.88 17.80
CA PRO A 87 -13.04 26.24 17.72
C PRO A 87 -13.13 26.87 16.30
N GLY A 88 -13.01 26.09 15.23
CA GLY A 88 -12.93 26.57 13.85
C GLY A 88 -13.41 25.59 12.77
N ASN A 89 -12.77 25.62 11.61
CA ASN A 89 -12.99 24.66 10.52
C ASN A 89 -11.75 24.47 9.66
N PHE A 90 -11.79 23.46 8.79
CA PHE A 90 -10.88 23.36 7.67
C PHE A 90 -11.62 23.16 6.35
N ALA A 91 -11.01 23.63 5.26
CA ALA A 91 -11.48 23.45 3.89
C ALA A 91 -10.41 22.75 3.05
N VAL A 92 -10.77 21.66 2.37
CA VAL A 92 -9.87 20.82 1.58
C VAL A 92 -10.21 20.91 0.10
N SER A 93 -9.18 21.01 -0.72
CA SER A 93 -9.26 20.91 -2.18
C SER A 93 -8.25 19.90 -2.71
N PHE A 94 -8.65 19.14 -3.73
CA PHE A 94 -7.83 18.16 -4.44
C PHE A 94 -7.37 18.79 -5.76
N LEU A 95 -6.06 18.92 -5.93
CA LEU A 95 -5.41 19.62 -7.02
C LEU A 95 -4.55 18.64 -7.83
N SER A 96 -4.51 18.83 -9.14
CA SER A 96 -3.59 18.12 -10.05
C SER A 96 -3.56 16.58 -9.89
N PRO A 97 -4.71 15.88 -9.89
CA PRO A 97 -4.72 14.42 -9.87
C PRO A 97 -4.03 13.89 -11.13
N THR A 98 -2.98 13.08 -10.95
CA THR A 98 -2.10 12.63 -12.04
C THR A 98 -1.77 11.15 -11.88
N ASN A 99 -1.84 10.38 -12.97
CA ASN A 99 -1.36 9.00 -12.99
C ASN A 99 0.17 8.99 -13.10
N LYS A 100 0.84 8.25 -12.21
CA LYS A 100 2.29 7.98 -12.28
C LYS A 100 2.58 6.70 -13.07
N SER A 101 1.70 5.70 -12.96
CA SER A 101 1.69 4.45 -13.74
C SER A 101 0.27 3.89 -13.79
N LYS A 102 0.06 2.69 -14.34
CA LYS A 102 -1.23 1.99 -14.24
C LYS A 102 -1.58 1.57 -12.80
N MET A 103 -0.63 1.56 -11.88
CA MET A 103 -0.82 1.11 -10.50
C MET A 103 -0.53 2.19 -9.46
N ALA A 104 -0.08 3.38 -9.86
CA ALA A 104 0.19 4.48 -8.96
C ALA A 104 -0.36 5.81 -9.49
N ALA A 105 -1.00 6.58 -8.61
CA ALA A 105 -1.48 7.93 -8.90
C ALA A 105 -1.14 8.87 -7.75
N SER A 106 -0.98 10.14 -8.05
CA SER A 106 -0.74 11.17 -7.05
C SER A 106 -1.70 12.33 -7.17
N VAL A 107 -2.06 12.93 -6.03
CA VAL A 107 -2.90 14.11 -5.93
C VAL A 107 -2.28 15.10 -4.97
N THR A 108 -2.28 16.37 -5.34
CA THR A 108 -1.84 17.46 -4.46
C THR A 108 -3.04 17.91 -3.65
N ILE A 109 -2.99 17.81 -2.34
CA ILE A 109 -4.06 18.28 -1.46
C ILE A 109 -3.66 19.63 -0.88
N ARG A 110 -4.61 20.56 -0.90
CA ARG A 110 -4.51 21.84 -0.20
C ARG A 110 -5.60 21.92 0.86
N SER A 111 -5.20 22.07 2.10
CA SER A 111 -6.09 22.24 3.25
C SER A 111 -5.88 23.60 3.89
N THR A 112 -6.97 24.31 4.21
CA THR A 112 -6.94 25.63 4.86
C THR A 112 -7.75 25.56 6.15
N GLY A 113 -7.08 25.67 7.30
CA GLY A 113 -7.72 25.75 8.61
C GLY A 113 -7.97 27.20 9.02
N LYS A 114 -9.08 27.45 9.71
CA LYS A 114 -9.51 28.78 10.15
C LYS A 114 -10.01 28.77 11.59
N VAL A 115 -9.56 29.74 12.39
CA VAL A 115 -10.05 30.00 13.76
C VAL A 115 -10.24 31.51 13.93
N GLY A 116 -11.49 31.95 14.06
CA GLY A 116 -11.83 33.38 14.05
C GLY A 116 -11.37 34.04 12.74
N SER A 117 -10.51 35.05 12.84
CA SER A 117 -9.88 35.72 11.69
C SER A 117 -8.54 35.10 11.25
N SER A 118 -8.00 34.16 12.03
CA SER A 118 -6.72 33.51 11.72
C SER A 118 -6.93 32.35 10.75
N SER A 119 -6.04 32.22 9.77
CA SER A 119 -6.09 31.20 8.72
C SER A 119 -4.68 30.68 8.45
N GLN A 120 -4.57 29.38 8.20
CA GLN A 120 -3.31 28.73 7.78
C GLN A 120 -3.61 27.73 6.67
N THR A 121 -2.74 27.66 5.67
CA THR A 121 -2.87 26.72 4.56
C THR A 121 -1.69 25.77 4.51
N VAL A 122 -1.99 24.48 4.36
CA VAL A 122 -0.98 23.43 4.18
C VAL A 122 -1.23 22.72 2.86
N GLN A 123 -0.13 22.26 2.25
CA GLN A 123 -0.19 21.40 1.07
C GLN A 123 0.58 20.11 1.29
N ALA A 124 0.02 19.03 0.76
CA ALA A 124 0.67 17.72 0.74
C ALA A 124 0.51 17.03 -0.60
N LEU A 125 1.58 16.39 -1.08
CA LEU A 125 1.49 15.44 -2.19
C LEU A 125 1.21 14.06 -1.61
N ILE A 126 0.10 13.46 -2.06
CA ILE A 126 -0.30 12.13 -1.65
C ILE A 126 -0.19 11.20 -2.86
N THR A 127 0.55 10.11 -2.70
CA THR A 127 0.67 9.05 -3.69
C THR A 127 -0.08 7.82 -3.20
N ARG A 128 -1.03 7.34 -4.02
CA ARG A 128 -1.70 6.07 -3.82
C ARG A 128 -1.10 5.05 -4.79
N THR A 129 -0.65 3.92 -4.25
CA THR A 129 -0.11 2.80 -5.01
C THR A 129 -0.95 1.57 -4.74
N TYR A 130 -1.41 0.91 -5.79
CA TYR A 130 -2.14 -0.36 -5.74
C TYR A 130 -1.15 -1.51 -5.92
N ASP A 131 -1.47 -2.65 -5.34
CA ASP A 131 -0.74 -3.90 -5.55
C ASP A 131 -1.64 -4.92 -6.25
N LEU A 132 -1.11 -5.69 -7.21
CA LEU A 132 -1.90 -6.71 -7.91
C LEU A 132 -2.29 -7.91 -7.04
N ALA A 133 -1.69 -8.05 -5.86
CA ALA A 133 -1.93 -9.16 -4.96
C ALA A 133 -1.72 -8.76 -3.49
N PRO A 134 -2.46 -9.39 -2.55
CA PRO A 134 -2.36 -9.08 -1.12
C PRO A 134 -1.22 -9.82 -0.39
N ALA A 135 -0.62 -10.84 -1.01
CA ALA A 135 0.38 -11.73 -0.40
C ALA A 135 1.34 -12.33 -1.45
N ALA A 136 2.33 -13.10 -1.00
CA ALA A 136 3.16 -13.92 -1.91
C ALA A 136 2.35 -15.07 -2.52
N VAL A 137 1.52 -15.73 -1.70
CA VAL A 137 0.50 -16.70 -2.14
C VAL A 137 -0.86 -16.26 -1.61
N GLY A 138 -1.84 -16.10 -2.49
CA GLY A 138 -3.21 -15.75 -2.13
C GLY A 138 -4.18 -16.83 -2.56
N PHE A 139 -4.92 -17.40 -1.61
CA PHE A 139 -6.13 -18.17 -1.90
C PHE A 139 -7.31 -17.21 -1.96
N THR A 140 -8.05 -17.26 -3.06
CA THR A 140 -9.23 -16.39 -3.29
C THR A 140 -10.52 -17.19 -3.47
N GLY A 141 -10.39 -18.50 -3.69
CA GLY A 141 -11.49 -19.44 -3.92
C GLY A 141 -12.18 -19.90 -2.63
N ASN A 142 -12.96 -20.99 -2.76
CA ASN A 142 -13.72 -21.59 -1.67
C ASN A 142 -12.90 -22.59 -0.84
N GLU A 143 -11.75 -23.03 -1.37
CA GLU A 143 -10.90 -24.07 -0.79
C GLU A 143 -9.43 -23.63 -0.77
N ALA A 144 -8.66 -24.23 0.13
CA ALA A 144 -7.24 -23.94 0.34
C ALA A 144 -6.49 -25.14 0.92
N HIS A 145 -6.75 -26.35 0.41
CA HIS A 145 -5.99 -27.55 0.77
C HIS A 145 -4.54 -27.38 0.31
N ALA A 146 -3.65 -27.26 1.29
CA ALA A 146 -2.22 -27.14 1.05
C ALA A 146 -1.49 -28.42 1.47
N SER A 147 -0.36 -28.70 0.82
CA SER A 147 0.55 -29.79 1.16
C SER A 147 1.99 -29.31 1.07
N PHE A 148 2.73 -29.44 2.17
CA PHE A 148 4.11 -28.99 2.31
C PHE A 148 5.03 -30.18 2.55
N VAL A 149 5.85 -30.53 1.57
CA VAL A 149 6.70 -31.73 1.59
C VAL A 149 8.17 -31.34 1.79
N GLY A 150 8.70 -31.69 2.96
CA GLY A 150 10.05 -31.30 3.39
C GLY A 150 10.10 -29.87 3.92
N ASP A 151 11.30 -29.43 4.30
CA ASP A 151 11.49 -28.16 5.04
C ASP A 151 12.33 -27.12 4.27
N SER A 152 12.52 -27.34 2.97
CA SER A 152 13.38 -26.50 2.13
C SER A 152 12.61 -25.45 1.33
N PHE A 153 11.29 -25.35 1.50
CA PHE A 153 10.48 -24.37 0.78
C PHE A 153 10.47 -23.02 1.53
N SER A 154 10.07 -21.96 0.85
CA SER A 154 9.86 -20.66 1.48
C SER A 154 8.75 -19.89 0.79
N VAL A 155 7.88 -19.26 1.59
CA VAL A 155 6.84 -18.34 1.14
C VAL A 155 7.02 -17.04 1.91
N ASP A 156 7.45 -15.98 1.25
CA ASP A 156 7.85 -14.73 1.91
C ASP A 156 7.11 -13.53 1.33
N GLY A 157 6.27 -12.91 2.15
CA GLY A 157 5.48 -11.72 1.83
C GLY A 157 6.27 -10.42 1.87
N ARG A 158 7.53 -10.41 2.31
CA ARG A 158 8.37 -9.21 2.26
C ARG A 158 8.75 -8.90 0.81
N ASP A 159 8.98 -7.63 0.51
CA ASP A 159 9.24 -7.20 -0.87
C ASP A 159 10.68 -7.50 -1.31
N TYR A 160 10.84 -8.28 -2.37
CA TYR A 160 12.12 -8.62 -2.98
C TYR A 160 12.31 -7.93 -4.33
N ASP A 161 13.54 -7.45 -4.56
CA ASP A 161 13.99 -7.07 -5.89
C ASP A 161 14.28 -8.35 -6.70
N PRO A 162 13.62 -8.56 -7.85
CA PRO A 162 13.79 -9.77 -8.66
C PRO A 162 15.17 -9.85 -9.34
N VAL A 163 15.88 -8.72 -9.45
CA VAL A 163 17.23 -8.62 -10.04
C VAL A 163 18.29 -9.04 -9.03
N SER A 164 18.32 -8.38 -7.88
CA SER A 164 19.33 -8.66 -6.84
C SER A 164 18.97 -9.87 -5.99
N LYS A 165 17.70 -10.30 -6.00
CA LYS A 165 17.14 -11.35 -5.14
C LYS A 165 17.22 -11.01 -3.64
N THR A 166 17.29 -9.72 -3.31
CA THR A 166 17.37 -9.23 -1.93
C THR A 166 16.12 -8.46 -1.54
N LEU A 167 15.90 -8.32 -0.23
CA LEU A 167 14.84 -7.47 0.29
C LEU A 167 15.01 -6.01 -0.14
N VAL A 168 13.90 -5.37 -0.49
CA VAL A 168 13.83 -3.92 -0.77
C VAL A 168 13.80 -3.17 0.56
N PRO A 169 14.82 -2.35 0.89
CA PRO A 169 14.86 -1.65 2.18
C PRO A 169 13.69 -0.69 2.35
N GLY A 170 13.02 -0.77 3.50
CA GLY A 170 11.90 0.11 3.85
C GLY A 170 10.58 -0.17 3.11
N ALA A 171 10.54 -1.18 2.24
CA ALA A 171 9.29 -1.61 1.61
C ALA A 171 8.34 -2.22 2.64
N LYS A 172 7.04 -1.93 2.50
CA LYS A 172 6.01 -2.49 3.37
C LYS A 172 5.81 -3.97 3.04
N ALA A 173 6.11 -4.85 3.99
CA ALA A 173 5.85 -6.27 3.85
C ALA A 173 4.35 -6.55 3.65
N LYS A 174 4.05 -7.67 2.98
CA LYS A 174 2.73 -8.28 2.82
C LYS A 174 2.66 -9.61 3.58
N MET A 175 1.50 -10.25 3.57
CA MET A 175 1.37 -11.61 4.12
C MET A 175 2.18 -12.60 3.25
N GLY A 176 2.74 -13.64 3.87
CA GLY A 176 3.29 -14.78 3.12
C GLY A 176 2.16 -15.51 2.41
N VAL A 177 1.14 -15.90 3.19
CA VAL A 177 -0.11 -16.47 2.66
C VAL A 177 -1.31 -15.62 3.06
N ALA A 178 -2.17 -15.29 2.10
CA ALA A 178 -3.48 -14.69 2.35
C ALA A 178 -4.60 -15.66 2.01
N VAL A 179 -5.65 -15.65 2.83
CA VAL A 179 -6.86 -16.45 2.62
C VAL A 179 -8.13 -15.60 2.84
N PRO A 180 -9.31 -16.03 2.36
CA PRO A 180 -10.54 -15.25 2.48
C PRO A 180 -11.19 -15.24 3.87
N ASN A 181 -10.89 -16.24 4.72
CA ASN A 181 -11.52 -16.39 6.04
C ASN A 181 -10.65 -17.23 7.00
N ASP A 182 -10.98 -17.19 8.29
CA ASP A 182 -10.23 -17.90 9.33
C ASP A 182 -10.28 -19.42 9.18
N THR A 183 -11.38 -20.01 8.67
CA THR A 183 -11.48 -21.46 8.46
C THR A 183 -10.43 -21.95 7.48
N LEU A 184 -10.29 -21.27 6.33
CA LEU A 184 -9.26 -21.60 5.34
C LEU A 184 -7.84 -21.29 5.86
N ARG A 185 -7.70 -20.30 6.76
CA ARG A 185 -6.41 -20.03 7.42
C ARG A 185 -5.97 -21.21 8.26
N GLU A 186 -6.86 -21.72 9.12
CA GLU A 186 -6.56 -22.86 9.97
C GLU A 186 -6.31 -24.13 9.16
N GLN A 187 -7.01 -24.30 8.04
CA GLN A 187 -6.78 -25.42 7.12
C GLN A 187 -5.36 -25.41 6.54
N VAL A 188 -4.90 -24.29 5.96
CA VAL A 188 -3.54 -24.18 5.44
C VAL A 188 -2.51 -24.27 6.57
N LYS A 189 -2.77 -23.65 7.72
CA LYS A 189 -1.89 -23.75 8.89
C LYS A 189 -1.73 -25.20 9.35
N SER A 190 -2.82 -25.97 9.38
CA SER A 190 -2.81 -27.39 9.80
C SER A 190 -2.02 -28.30 8.85
N ALA A 191 -1.74 -27.85 7.63
CA ALA A 191 -0.90 -28.57 6.67
C ALA A 191 0.60 -28.37 6.92
N LEU A 192 1.00 -27.40 7.75
CA LEU A 192 2.38 -27.16 8.13
C LEU A 192 2.73 -27.97 9.39
N SER A 193 3.94 -28.54 9.43
CA SER A 193 4.55 -28.97 10.69
C SER A 193 5.06 -27.76 11.48
N VAL A 194 5.32 -27.95 12.77
CA VAL A 194 5.85 -26.88 13.64
C VAL A 194 7.16 -26.32 13.10
N GLU A 195 8.02 -27.18 12.56
CA GLU A 195 9.31 -26.81 11.96
C GLU A 195 9.13 -26.01 10.66
N GLN A 196 7.99 -26.16 9.97
CA GLN A 196 7.73 -25.49 8.70
C GLN A 196 7.05 -24.11 8.88
N GLU A 197 6.58 -23.75 10.07
CA GLU A 197 5.85 -22.49 10.27
C GLU A 197 6.72 -21.26 10.00
N ASP A 198 8.04 -21.33 10.19
CA ASP A 198 8.98 -20.24 9.93
C ASP A 198 9.36 -20.09 8.45
N ASN A 199 9.04 -21.08 7.61
CA ASN A 199 9.18 -20.99 6.15
C ASN A 199 8.13 -20.07 5.52
N VAL A 200 7.06 -19.75 6.24
CA VAL A 200 6.03 -18.80 5.81
C VAL A 200 6.22 -17.48 6.56
N ILE A 201 6.73 -16.47 5.88
CA ILE A 201 7.12 -15.18 6.45
C ILE A 201 6.22 -14.09 5.87
N GLY A 202 5.78 -13.14 6.70
CA GLY A 202 4.94 -12.03 6.27
C GLY A 202 5.14 -10.77 7.09
N ALA A 203 4.27 -9.78 6.87
CA ALA A 203 4.24 -8.50 7.57
C ALA A 203 3.72 -8.60 9.00
N GLU A 204 2.92 -9.62 9.27
CA GLU A 204 2.37 -9.86 10.58
C GLU A 204 3.44 -10.48 11.49
N THR A 205 3.34 -10.21 12.80
CA THR A 205 4.16 -10.88 13.81
C THR A 205 3.72 -12.34 14.04
N SER A 206 2.72 -12.82 13.29
CA SER A 206 2.24 -14.19 13.32
C SER A 206 3.27 -15.13 12.69
N VAL A 207 3.38 -16.32 13.30
CA VAL A 207 4.13 -17.45 12.78
C VAL A 207 3.13 -18.61 12.71
N PRO A 208 2.83 -19.17 11.52
CA PRO A 208 3.28 -18.72 10.21
C PRO A 208 2.73 -17.33 9.82
N GLY A 209 3.44 -16.62 8.94
CA GLY A 209 3.12 -15.27 8.46
C GLY A 209 1.91 -15.22 7.51
N MET A 210 0.74 -15.54 8.04
CA MET A 210 -0.51 -15.74 7.30
C MET A 210 -1.62 -14.84 7.83
N GLY A 211 -2.50 -14.37 6.94
CA GLY A 211 -3.60 -13.50 7.34
C GLY A 211 -4.86 -13.65 6.48
N VAL A 212 -5.95 -13.05 6.96
CA VAL A 212 -7.23 -13.00 6.25
C VAL A 212 -7.32 -11.72 5.42
N THR A 213 -7.81 -11.83 4.19
CA THR A 213 -8.02 -10.69 3.30
C THR A 213 -9.39 -10.72 2.64
N ASN A 214 -9.94 -9.53 2.41
CA ASN A 214 -11.16 -9.32 1.63
C ASN A 214 -10.88 -8.69 0.26
N PHE A 215 -9.60 -8.49 -0.09
CA PHE A 215 -9.21 -8.06 -1.43
C PHE A 215 -9.32 -9.22 -2.41
N LEU A 216 -9.61 -8.90 -3.67
CA LEU A 216 -9.62 -9.87 -4.77
C LEU A 216 -10.47 -11.12 -4.47
N SER A 217 -11.79 -10.96 -4.30
CA SER A 217 -12.69 -12.12 -4.11
C SER A 217 -12.65 -13.08 -5.31
N SER A 218 -13.10 -14.32 -5.09
CA SER A 218 -13.17 -15.34 -6.16
C SER A 218 -13.85 -14.84 -7.43
N ASP A 219 -14.99 -14.13 -7.32
CA ASP A 219 -15.69 -13.62 -8.50
C ASP A 219 -14.89 -12.55 -9.25
N VAL A 220 -14.15 -11.71 -8.52
CA VAL A 220 -13.26 -10.71 -9.12
C VAL A 220 -12.11 -11.40 -9.85
N ILE A 221 -11.49 -12.41 -9.23
CA ILE A 221 -10.37 -13.14 -9.81
C ILE A 221 -10.78 -13.98 -11.02
N SER A 222 -11.89 -14.71 -10.95
CA SER A 222 -12.41 -15.50 -12.06
C SER A 222 -12.79 -14.63 -13.26
N GLY A 223 -13.46 -13.50 -13.00
CA GLY A 223 -13.75 -12.49 -14.03
C GLY A 223 -12.48 -11.90 -14.64
N LEU A 224 -11.50 -11.54 -13.81
CA LEU A 224 -10.20 -11.03 -14.25
C LEU A 224 -9.48 -12.04 -15.15
N ALA A 225 -9.41 -13.31 -14.74
CA ALA A 225 -8.79 -14.38 -15.51
C ALA A 225 -9.44 -14.52 -16.90
N TYR A 226 -10.78 -14.49 -16.96
CA TYR A 226 -11.52 -14.57 -18.22
C TYR A 226 -11.25 -13.37 -19.12
N GLU A 227 -11.33 -12.15 -18.58
CA GLU A 227 -11.16 -10.92 -19.35
C GLU A 227 -9.74 -10.74 -19.86
N ILE A 228 -8.72 -11.02 -19.03
CA ILE A 228 -7.32 -10.95 -19.44
C ILE A 228 -7.03 -11.99 -20.52
N CYS A 229 -7.49 -13.23 -20.38
CA CYS A 229 -7.29 -14.26 -21.40
C CYS A 229 -8.06 -14.05 -22.69
N SER A 230 -9.02 -13.12 -22.69
CA SER A 230 -9.75 -12.69 -23.89
C SER A 230 -9.18 -11.40 -24.49
N ALA A 231 -8.13 -10.82 -23.88
CA ALA A 231 -7.45 -9.64 -24.41
C ALA A 231 -6.62 -10.02 -25.65
N PRO A 232 -6.53 -9.13 -26.67
CA PRO A 232 -5.80 -9.42 -27.89
C PRO A 232 -4.29 -9.60 -27.69
N GLU A 233 -3.74 -9.09 -26.58
CA GLU A 233 -2.33 -9.23 -26.20
C GLU A 233 -2.02 -10.58 -25.54
N ALA A 234 -3.04 -11.38 -25.19
CA ALA A 234 -2.85 -12.68 -24.54
C ALA A 234 -2.39 -13.74 -25.55
N ILE A 235 -1.29 -14.41 -25.23
CA ILE A 235 -0.86 -15.62 -25.95
C ILE A 235 -1.60 -16.80 -25.32
N VAL A 236 -2.57 -17.34 -26.04
CA VAL A 236 -3.47 -18.36 -25.50
C VAL A 236 -3.12 -19.76 -26.02
N VAL A 237 -3.08 -20.71 -25.09
CA VAL A 237 -2.85 -22.13 -25.34
C VAL A 237 -4.06 -22.92 -24.83
N ASP A 238 -4.76 -23.59 -25.73
CA ASP A 238 -5.88 -24.47 -25.39
C ASP A 238 -5.36 -25.91 -25.19
N LEU A 239 -5.64 -26.49 -24.04
CA LEU A 239 -5.31 -27.88 -23.74
C LEU A 239 -6.38 -28.78 -24.36
N VAL A 240 -5.96 -29.65 -25.29
CA VAL A 240 -6.88 -30.56 -25.98
C VAL A 240 -7.07 -31.86 -25.18
N GLN A 241 -6.10 -32.23 -24.31
CA GLN A 241 -6.13 -33.30 -23.29
C GLN A 241 -5.12 -32.94 -22.16
N ALA A 242 -4.98 -33.77 -21.10
CA ALA A 242 -3.98 -33.57 -20.05
C ALA A 242 -2.55 -33.62 -20.63
N MET A 243 -2.05 -32.46 -21.10
CA MET A 243 -0.77 -32.34 -21.76
C MET A 243 0.30 -31.90 -20.75
N SER A 244 1.43 -32.61 -20.76
CA SER A 244 2.71 -32.04 -20.34
C SER A 244 3.22 -31.15 -21.48
N VAL A 245 3.47 -29.86 -21.21
CA VAL A 245 3.97 -28.86 -22.16
C VAL A 245 5.13 -28.18 -21.44
N PRO A 246 6.33 -27.99 -22.01
CA PRO A 246 6.50 -27.48 -23.36
C PRO A 246 7.13 -28.49 -24.32
N SER A 247 6.78 -28.36 -25.59
CA SER A 247 7.66 -28.83 -26.65
C SER A 247 9.08 -28.30 -26.39
N PRO A 248 10.14 -29.09 -26.65
CA PRO A 248 11.53 -28.82 -26.23
C PRO A 248 12.21 -27.53 -26.76
N GLY A 249 11.48 -26.54 -27.28
CA GLY A 249 12.03 -25.35 -27.93
C GLY A 249 11.89 -24.02 -27.18
N GLU A 250 10.88 -23.82 -26.32
CA GLU A 250 10.64 -22.52 -25.68
C GLU A 250 10.86 -22.59 -24.16
N THR A 251 12.07 -22.23 -23.72
CA THR A 251 12.48 -22.22 -22.29
C THR A 251 12.36 -20.84 -21.64
N THR A 252 11.92 -19.82 -22.39
CA THR A 252 11.81 -18.44 -21.93
C THR A 252 10.49 -17.81 -22.35
N TRP A 253 9.66 -17.43 -21.38
CA TRP A 253 8.37 -16.79 -21.59
C TRP A 253 8.40 -15.34 -21.13
N GLY A 254 8.74 -14.45 -22.07
CA GLY A 254 8.90 -13.03 -21.79
C GLY A 254 10.23 -12.70 -21.12
N THR A 255 10.55 -11.42 -21.12
CA THR A 255 11.75 -10.86 -20.50
C THR A 255 11.37 -9.57 -19.75
N ARG A 256 12.30 -9.01 -18.98
CA ARG A 256 12.05 -7.74 -18.28
C ARG A 256 11.72 -6.57 -19.21
N ASP A 257 12.31 -6.58 -20.41
CA ASP A 257 12.10 -5.53 -21.42
C ASP A 257 10.87 -5.80 -22.30
N SER A 258 10.46 -7.06 -22.41
CA SER A 258 9.28 -7.49 -23.16
C SER A 258 8.54 -8.58 -22.37
N PRO A 259 7.83 -8.22 -21.29
CA PRO A 259 7.06 -9.19 -20.51
C PRO A 259 5.92 -9.76 -21.36
N GLN A 260 5.44 -10.95 -21.02
CA GLN A 260 4.39 -11.62 -21.78
C GLN A 260 3.17 -11.94 -20.92
N LEU A 261 1.99 -11.84 -21.55
CA LEU A 261 0.74 -12.36 -21.01
C LEU A 261 0.45 -13.70 -21.66
N ARG A 262 0.48 -14.77 -20.86
CA ARG A 262 0.18 -16.14 -21.31
C ARG A 262 -1.01 -16.70 -20.59
N CYS A 263 -1.89 -17.33 -21.36
CA CYS A 263 -3.09 -17.98 -20.87
C CYS A 263 -3.13 -19.43 -21.31
N VAL A 264 -3.35 -20.33 -20.37
CA VAL A 264 -3.56 -21.74 -20.61
C VAL A 264 -5.00 -22.05 -20.23
N ARG A 265 -5.76 -22.66 -21.14
CA ARG A 265 -7.17 -23.03 -20.91
C ARG A 265 -7.30 -24.54 -20.95
N GLY A 266 -7.67 -25.12 -19.81
CA GLY A 266 -8.07 -26.52 -19.69
C GLY A 266 -9.41 -26.79 -20.38
N PRO A 267 -9.66 -28.01 -20.84
CA PRO A 267 -10.98 -28.41 -21.31
C PRO A 267 -11.97 -28.48 -20.13
N ALA A 268 -13.27 -28.46 -20.40
CA ALA A 268 -14.27 -28.67 -19.35
C ALA A 268 -14.12 -30.08 -18.73
N GLY A 269 -14.04 -30.16 -17.40
CA GLY A 269 -13.90 -31.42 -16.66
C GLY A 269 -13.00 -31.26 -15.43
N THR A 270 -12.83 -32.33 -14.65
CA THR A 270 -11.95 -32.38 -13.48
C THR A 270 -10.64 -33.09 -13.80
N GLY A 271 -9.57 -32.77 -13.05
CA GLY A 271 -8.30 -33.49 -13.14
C GLY A 271 -7.39 -33.10 -14.31
N ASN A 272 -7.67 -32.00 -15.01
CA ASN A 272 -6.77 -31.45 -16.02
C ASN A 272 -5.45 -31.02 -15.39
N LYS A 273 -4.34 -31.28 -16.08
CA LYS A 273 -2.99 -30.91 -15.64
C LYS A 273 -2.24 -30.24 -16.79
N PHE A 274 -1.54 -29.17 -16.45
CA PHE A 274 -0.59 -28.46 -17.28
C PHE A 274 0.79 -28.53 -16.64
N ALA A 275 1.63 -29.46 -17.11
CA ALA A 275 2.89 -29.77 -16.46
C ALA A 275 4.10 -29.15 -17.20
N LEU A 276 4.77 -28.22 -16.54
CA LEU A 276 6.05 -27.61 -16.93
C LEU A 276 7.21 -28.46 -16.40
N SER A 277 7.63 -29.45 -17.18
CA SER A 277 8.68 -30.41 -16.78
C SER A 277 10.09 -30.03 -17.23
N ALA A 278 10.22 -29.19 -18.26
CA ALA A 278 11.49 -28.64 -18.71
C ALA A 278 11.86 -27.38 -17.90
N GLY A 279 13.13 -26.97 -17.98
CA GLY A 279 13.59 -25.71 -17.38
C GLY A 279 12.91 -24.50 -18.04
N LEU A 280 12.26 -23.65 -17.25
CA LEU A 280 11.56 -22.47 -17.74
C LEU A 280 11.91 -21.20 -16.94
N SER A 281 12.09 -20.10 -17.67
CA SER A 281 12.21 -18.76 -17.12
C SER A 281 11.13 -17.86 -17.72
N GLY A 282 10.60 -16.89 -17.00
CA GLY A 282 9.63 -15.98 -17.59
C GLY A 282 9.37 -14.72 -16.78
N VAL A 283 8.84 -13.71 -17.48
CA VAL A 283 8.45 -12.42 -16.91
C VAL A 283 7.10 -12.01 -17.47
N GLY A 284 6.13 -11.72 -16.59
CA GLY A 284 4.82 -11.20 -16.98
C GLY A 284 3.66 -11.80 -16.19
N ILE A 285 2.59 -12.17 -16.89
CA ILE A 285 1.39 -12.78 -16.30
C ILE A 285 1.20 -14.17 -16.90
N LEU A 286 1.10 -15.19 -16.04
CA LEU A 286 0.71 -16.54 -16.41
C LEU A 286 -0.64 -16.84 -15.79
N ILE A 287 -1.65 -17.09 -16.63
CA ILE A 287 -2.97 -17.50 -16.20
C ILE A 287 -3.21 -18.94 -16.62
N VAL A 288 -3.57 -19.81 -15.68
CA VAL A 288 -3.99 -21.19 -15.95
C VAL A 288 -5.44 -21.32 -15.53
N ARG A 289 -6.30 -21.64 -16.49
CA ARG A 289 -7.73 -21.78 -16.27
C ARG A 289 -8.13 -23.24 -16.38
N ASP A 290 -8.96 -23.70 -15.44
CA ASP A 290 -9.59 -25.03 -15.47
C ASP A 290 -8.58 -26.19 -15.61
N ALA A 291 -7.38 -26.02 -15.06
CA ALA A 291 -6.32 -27.02 -14.99
C ALA A 291 -5.35 -26.75 -13.82
N ASN A 292 -4.77 -27.83 -13.29
CA ASN A 292 -3.68 -27.75 -12.33
C ASN A 292 -2.38 -27.34 -13.02
N LEU A 293 -1.71 -26.30 -12.51
CA LEU A 293 -0.37 -25.93 -12.93
C LEU A 293 0.65 -26.76 -12.15
N VAL A 294 1.37 -27.64 -12.84
CA VAL A 294 2.39 -28.51 -12.24
C VAL A 294 3.78 -28.07 -12.68
N ILE A 295 4.64 -27.69 -11.75
CA ILE A 295 6.03 -27.30 -11.98
C ILE A 295 6.93 -28.46 -11.63
N GLY A 296 7.39 -29.23 -12.63
CA GLY A 296 8.23 -30.41 -12.44
C GLY A 296 9.74 -30.15 -12.62
N GLY A 297 10.10 -29.19 -13.48
CA GLY A 297 11.49 -28.81 -13.77
C GLY A 297 11.96 -27.55 -13.03
N PRO A 298 13.20 -27.10 -13.27
CA PRO A 298 13.65 -25.78 -12.83
C PRO A 298 12.73 -24.67 -13.35
N PHE A 299 12.38 -23.72 -12.50
CA PHE A 299 11.38 -22.70 -12.84
C PHE A 299 11.75 -21.36 -12.22
N VAL A 300 11.76 -20.30 -13.02
CA VAL A 300 11.93 -18.93 -12.53
C VAL A 300 10.86 -18.06 -13.14
N TRP A 301 10.05 -17.40 -12.31
CA TRP A 301 9.00 -16.50 -12.77
C TRP A 301 9.09 -15.14 -12.09
N GLU A 302 8.98 -14.07 -12.86
CA GLU A 302 8.82 -12.71 -12.36
C GLU A 302 7.45 -12.15 -12.76
N GLY A 303 6.57 -11.95 -11.79
CA GLY A 303 5.26 -11.33 -12.00
C GLY A 303 4.14 -12.13 -11.37
N LEU A 304 2.98 -12.15 -12.04
CA LEU A 304 1.77 -12.75 -11.49
C LEU A 304 1.55 -14.15 -12.09
N ILE A 305 1.28 -15.12 -11.23
CA ILE A 305 0.72 -16.42 -11.62
C ILE A 305 -0.70 -16.47 -11.06
N LEU A 306 -1.68 -16.76 -11.92
CA LEU A 306 -3.08 -16.90 -11.55
C LEU A 306 -3.59 -18.26 -11.99
N VAL A 307 -4.04 -19.08 -11.05
CA VAL A 307 -4.68 -20.36 -11.32
C VAL A 307 -6.14 -20.24 -10.88
N SER A 308 -7.10 -20.40 -11.80
CA SER A 308 -8.53 -20.20 -11.50
C SER A 308 -9.41 -21.20 -12.25
N GLY A 309 -10.41 -21.76 -11.59
CA GLY A 309 -11.33 -22.71 -12.22
C GLY A 309 -11.93 -23.68 -11.21
N ASN A 310 -12.31 -24.86 -11.70
CA ASN A 310 -12.73 -25.99 -10.85
C ASN A 310 -11.66 -27.09 -10.86
N SER A 311 -11.36 -27.64 -9.69
CA SER A 311 -10.31 -28.63 -9.42
C SER A 311 -8.93 -28.20 -9.94
N VAL A 312 -8.52 -26.98 -9.60
CA VAL A 312 -7.27 -26.34 -9.97
C VAL A 312 -6.36 -26.12 -8.76
N GLY A 313 -5.06 -26.04 -9.04
CA GLY A 313 -4.05 -25.88 -8.01
C GLY A 313 -2.69 -25.54 -8.61
N PHE A 314 -1.80 -25.05 -7.76
CA PHE A 314 -0.41 -24.78 -8.08
C PHE A 314 0.48 -25.80 -7.37
N ASN A 315 1.03 -26.73 -8.14
CA ASN A 315 1.75 -27.88 -7.60
C ASN A 315 3.20 -27.86 -8.05
N VAL A 316 4.10 -27.86 -7.08
CA VAL A 316 5.53 -27.96 -7.28
C VAL A 316 5.97 -29.39 -6.99
N GLU A 317 6.60 -30.02 -7.98
CA GLU A 317 7.07 -31.39 -7.91
C GLU A 317 8.50 -31.53 -8.43
N GLY A 318 9.15 -32.65 -8.12
CA GLY A 318 10.48 -32.96 -8.63
C GLY A 318 11.60 -32.05 -8.10
N GLY A 319 12.81 -32.22 -8.64
CA GLY A 319 14.02 -31.51 -8.19
C GLY A 319 14.26 -30.16 -8.90
N GLY A 320 15.38 -29.51 -8.57
CA GLY A 320 15.80 -28.25 -9.17
C GLY A 320 15.25 -27.01 -8.45
N ILE A 321 15.84 -25.85 -8.77
CA ILE A 321 15.48 -24.56 -8.19
C ILE A 321 14.17 -24.07 -8.81
N LYS A 322 13.23 -23.66 -7.95
CA LYS A 322 11.93 -23.12 -8.36
C LYS A 322 11.69 -21.82 -7.61
N GLU A 323 11.79 -20.70 -8.31
CA GLU A 323 11.67 -19.36 -7.73
C GLU A 323 10.56 -18.57 -8.42
N VAL A 324 9.69 -17.95 -7.64
CA VAL A 324 8.70 -16.97 -8.09
C VAL A 324 8.99 -15.66 -7.36
N PHE A 325 9.21 -14.59 -8.13
CA PHE A 325 9.28 -13.21 -7.64
C PHE A 325 8.02 -12.48 -8.10
N GLY A 326 7.08 -12.24 -7.19
CA GLY A 326 5.80 -11.63 -7.51
C GLY A 326 4.69 -12.24 -6.66
N SER A 327 3.66 -12.82 -7.27
CA SER A 327 2.58 -13.45 -6.49
C SER A 327 1.97 -14.62 -7.23
N ILE A 328 1.49 -15.59 -6.46
CA ILE A 328 0.62 -16.66 -6.94
C ILE A 328 -0.77 -16.43 -6.36
N LEU A 329 -1.79 -16.43 -7.21
CA LEU A 329 -3.19 -16.39 -6.82
C LEU A 329 -3.86 -17.70 -7.24
N ILE A 330 -4.55 -18.33 -6.31
CA ILE A 330 -5.24 -19.61 -6.51
C ILE A 330 -6.72 -19.43 -6.20
N ASP A 331 -7.55 -19.65 -7.19
CA ASP A 331 -8.99 -19.44 -7.17
C ASP A 331 -9.71 -20.76 -7.51
N GLU A 332 -9.75 -21.66 -6.54
CA GLU A 332 -10.52 -22.89 -6.65
C GLU A 332 -11.99 -22.65 -6.34
N ARG A 333 -12.85 -22.93 -7.32
CA ARG A 333 -14.30 -22.64 -7.27
C ARG A 333 -15.16 -23.89 -7.20
N GLY A 334 -14.58 -25.06 -7.50
CA GLY A 334 -15.23 -26.35 -7.41
C GLY A 334 -15.50 -26.76 -5.96
N ALA A 335 -16.19 -27.88 -5.83
CA ALA A 335 -16.26 -28.61 -4.57
C ALA A 335 -15.17 -29.68 -4.59
N ASP A 336 -14.54 -29.91 -3.44
CA ASP A 336 -13.54 -30.95 -3.25
C ASP A 336 -14.00 -32.28 -3.86
N SER A 337 -13.18 -32.81 -4.77
CA SER A 337 -13.46 -34.06 -5.48
C SER A 337 -12.75 -35.28 -4.87
N GLY A 338 -12.07 -35.10 -3.72
CA GLY A 338 -11.33 -36.13 -3.00
C GLY A 338 -9.81 -36.06 -3.20
N GLU A 339 -9.09 -37.01 -2.59
CA GLU A 339 -7.61 -37.02 -2.49
C GLU A 339 -6.85 -36.66 -3.78
N GLY A 340 -5.90 -35.72 -3.69
CA GLY A 340 -4.98 -35.34 -4.76
C GLY A 340 -5.32 -34.07 -5.54
N THR A 341 -6.25 -33.26 -5.03
CA THR A 341 -6.54 -31.89 -5.50
C THR A 341 -6.01 -30.87 -4.49
N GLU A 342 -4.72 -30.88 -4.19
CA GLU A 342 -4.15 -29.79 -3.41
C GLU A 342 -4.17 -28.50 -4.26
N GLU A 343 -4.81 -27.45 -3.75
CA GLU A 343 -4.77 -26.12 -4.36
C GLU A 343 -3.35 -25.55 -4.33
N LEU A 344 -2.56 -25.95 -3.32
CA LEU A 344 -1.14 -25.63 -3.23
C LEU A 344 -0.34 -26.84 -2.76
N LYS A 345 0.63 -27.27 -3.58
CA LYS A 345 1.63 -28.24 -3.16
C LYS A 345 3.02 -27.66 -3.32
N LEU A 346 3.78 -27.55 -2.23
CA LEU A 346 5.18 -27.14 -2.24
C LEU A 346 6.08 -28.30 -1.83
N GLN A 347 6.90 -28.77 -2.76
CA GLN A 347 7.89 -29.81 -2.52
C GLN A 347 9.31 -29.31 -2.86
N GLY A 348 10.28 -29.66 -2.02
CA GLY A 348 11.69 -29.36 -2.29
C GLY A 348 12.03 -27.87 -2.14
N ALA A 349 13.05 -27.40 -2.87
CA ALA A 349 13.60 -26.05 -2.74
C ALA A 349 12.79 -25.01 -3.53
N ALA A 350 11.48 -24.92 -3.24
CA ALA A 350 10.57 -23.97 -3.85
C ALA A 350 10.56 -22.64 -3.08
N SER A 351 10.65 -21.51 -3.76
CA SER A 351 10.59 -20.19 -3.12
C SER A 351 9.57 -19.30 -3.83
N VAL A 352 8.58 -18.81 -3.09
CA VAL A 352 7.63 -17.80 -3.54
C VAL A 352 7.90 -16.54 -2.75
N ARG A 353 8.44 -15.51 -3.41
CA ARG A 353 8.84 -14.25 -2.80
C ARG A 353 8.01 -13.12 -3.37
N TYR A 354 7.37 -12.35 -2.51
CA TYR A 354 6.62 -11.18 -2.93
C TYR A 354 7.54 -10.18 -3.63
N SER A 355 7.09 -9.60 -4.74
CA SER A 355 7.83 -8.57 -5.45
C SER A 355 6.90 -7.53 -6.07
N SER A 356 6.86 -6.36 -5.47
CA SER A 356 6.10 -5.21 -5.97
C SER A 356 6.61 -4.78 -7.35
N ALA A 357 7.93 -4.77 -7.56
CA ALA A 357 8.55 -4.40 -8.84
C ALA A 357 8.15 -5.34 -9.98
N ALA A 358 8.11 -6.66 -9.73
CA ALA A 358 7.68 -7.64 -10.73
C ALA A 358 6.18 -7.51 -11.04
N LEU A 359 5.34 -7.31 -10.01
CA LEU A 359 3.89 -7.11 -10.16
C LEU A 359 3.55 -5.79 -10.87
N LEU A 360 4.27 -4.70 -10.60
CA LEU A 360 4.11 -3.42 -11.31
C LEU A 360 4.41 -3.58 -12.80
N ARG A 361 5.46 -4.33 -13.15
CA ARG A 361 5.75 -4.64 -14.56
C ARG A 361 4.67 -5.52 -15.19
N ALA A 362 4.18 -6.52 -14.46
CA ALA A 362 3.09 -7.38 -14.92
C ALA A 362 1.80 -6.57 -15.17
N ALA A 363 1.50 -5.58 -14.34
CA ALA A 363 0.32 -4.71 -14.49
C ALA A 363 0.30 -3.93 -15.81
N GLU A 364 1.46 -3.65 -16.41
CA GLU A 364 1.53 -2.99 -17.71
C GLU A 364 0.96 -3.84 -18.85
N LEU A 365 0.88 -5.16 -18.67
CA LEU A 365 0.23 -6.07 -19.61
C LEU A 365 -1.30 -6.07 -19.48
N ILE A 366 -1.85 -5.56 -18.38
CA ILE A 366 -3.30 -5.56 -18.16
C ILE A 366 -3.92 -4.36 -18.91
N PRO A 367 -4.95 -4.58 -19.75
CA PRO A 367 -5.70 -3.50 -20.38
C PRO A 367 -6.28 -2.53 -19.34
N THR A 368 -6.15 -1.22 -19.59
CA THR A 368 -6.60 -0.16 -18.64
C THR A 368 -8.07 -0.31 -18.23
N ARG A 369 -8.94 -0.66 -19.19
CA ARG A 369 -10.38 -0.91 -18.94
C ARG A 369 -10.65 -2.02 -17.92
N ILE A 370 -9.77 -3.02 -17.83
CA ILE A 370 -9.88 -4.12 -16.87
C ILE A 370 -9.42 -3.62 -15.50
N LEU A 371 -8.27 -2.92 -15.44
CA LEU A 371 -7.75 -2.32 -14.20
C LEU A 371 -8.72 -1.31 -13.57
N GLU A 372 -9.38 -0.48 -14.37
CA GLU A 372 -10.37 0.50 -13.90
C GLU A 372 -11.50 -0.13 -13.09
N ARG A 373 -11.93 -1.36 -13.45
CA ARG A 373 -12.91 -2.12 -12.67
C ARG A 373 -12.31 -2.78 -11.43
N LEU A 374 -11.00 -3.05 -11.46
CA LEU A 374 -10.29 -3.80 -10.43
C LEU A 374 -9.86 -2.93 -9.24
N TYR A 375 -9.61 -1.63 -9.43
CA TYR A 375 -9.05 -0.77 -8.38
C TYR A 375 -9.80 -0.79 -7.05
N ALA A 376 -11.12 -0.97 -7.08
CA ALA A 376 -11.93 -1.06 -5.85
C ALA A 376 -11.67 -2.33 -5.03
N SER A 377 -11.15 -3.39 -5.66
CA SER A 377 -10.88 -4.69 -5.06
C SER A 377 -9.38 -4.94 -4.81
N LEU A 378 -8.51 -4.02 -5.24
CA LEU A 378 -7.07 -4.15 -5.07
C LEU A 378 -6.62 -3.59 -3.72
N PRO A 379 -5.66 -4.26 -3.04
CA PRO A 379 -4.96 -3.65 -1.93
C PRO A 379 -4.25 -2.37 -2.39
N SER A 380 -4.22 -1.36 -1.52
CA SER A 380 -3.51 -0.11 -1.81
C SER A 380 -2.82 0.46 -0.59
N THR A 381 -1.75 1.21 -0.82
CA THR A 381 -1.01 1.94 0.20
C THR A 381 -0.99 3.42 -0.17
N ILE A 382 -1.17 4.27 0.84
CA ILE A 382 -1.05 5.72 0.71
C ILE A 382 0.26 6.18 1.33
N THR A 383 1.02 6.96 0.58
CA THR A 383 2.24 7.63 1.04
C THR A 383 2.07 9.14 0.91
N GLN A 384 2.67 9.87 1.85
CA GLN A 384 2.70 11.33 1.85
C GLN A 384 4.16 11.76 1.70
N ASP A 385 4.50 12.39 0.58
CA ASP A 385 5.90 12.69 0.22
C ASP A 385 6.35 14.09 0.66
N TYR A 386 5.45 15.07 0.66
CA TYR A 386 5.82 16.47 0.85
C TYR A 386 4.84 17.21 1.75
N TRP A 387 5.38 18.13 2.57
CA TRP A 387 4.61 19.00 3.45
C TRP A 387 5.14 20.42 3.31
N ARG A 388 4.27 21.38 2.97
CA ARG A 388 4.63 22.80 3.00
C ARG A 388 3.53 23.58 3.69
N ALA A 389 3.90 24.26 4.77
CA ALA A 389 3.14 25.40 5.26
C ALA A 389 3.20 26.48 4.18
N MET A 390 2.08 26.68 3.50
CA MET A 390 1.86 27.87 2.70
C MET A 390 1.45 28.91 3.74
N GLY A 391 2.43 29.64 4.29
CA GLY A 391 2.15 30.74 5.21
C GLY A 391 1.09 31.69 4.64
N PRO A 392 0.44 32.51 5.49
CA PRO A 392 -0.60 33.43 5.05
C PRO A 392 -0.15 34.36 3.92
#